data_AF-A0A524P1G5-F1
#
_entry.id   AF-A0A524P1G5-F1
#
_cell.length_a   1.000
_cell.length_b   1.000
_cell.length_c   1.000
_cell.angle_alpha   90.00
_cell.angle_beta   90.00
_cell.angle_gamma   90.00
#
_symmetry.space_group_name_H-M   'P 1'
#
loop_
_entity.id
_entity.type
_entity.pdbx_description
1 polymer ?
#
loop_
_entity_poly.entity_id
_entity_poly.type
_entity_poly.pdbx_seq_one_letter_code
_entity_poly.pdbx_strand_id
1 'polypeptide(L)'
;MTTGGVLFDLDGVLVDSAAFHLRAYETVFGEEGLPFPAVARSAVIDGKARSHVIDLAAPFASPAVKGRLADAKLSALEALLDDTTDCSVPGATDTIH
;
A
#
# COMPACT_ATOMS: atom_id res chain seq x y z
N MET A 1 4.82 36.89 -8.68
CA MET A 1 5.40 35.94 -7.73
C MET A 1 5.43 34.60 -8.46
N THR A 2 6.60 34.13 -8.91
CA THR A 2 6.72 32.87 -9.65
C THR A 2 6.85 31.74 -8.65
N THR A 3 5.85 30.88 -8.56
CA THR A 3 5.89 29.66 -7.76
C THR A 3 6.95 28.73 -8.34
N GLY A 4 8.06 28.55 -7.62
CA GLY A 4 9.11 27.61 -7.99
C GLY A 4 8.68 26.19 -7.64
N GLY A 5 8.07 25.46 -8.58
CA GLY A 5 7.76 24.04 -8.47
C GLY A 5 6.70 23.65 -7.42
N VAL A 6 6.04 22.52 -7.65
CA VAL A 6 5.12 21.88 -6.70
C VAL A 6 5.52 20.40 -6.61
N LEU A 7 5.60 19.86 -5.39
CA LEU A 7 5.83 18.43 -5.14
C LEU A 7 4.54 17.81 -4.60
N PHE A 8 4.09 16.74 -5.26
CA PHE A 8 2.93 15.97 -4.86
C PHE A 8 3.39 14.64 -4.26
N ASP A 9 2.71 14.21 -3.21
CA ASP A 9 2.72 12.81 -2.82
C ASP A 9 1.88 12.00 -3.83
N LEU A 10 2.05 10.69 -3.87
CA LEU A 10 1.26 9.82 -4.75
C LEU A 10 -0.02 9.36 -4.04
N ASP A 11 0.14 8.64 -2.93
CA ASP A 11 -0.94 7.98 -2.23
C ASP A 11 -1.83 8.99 -1.50
N GLY A 12 -3.13 8.97 -1.75
CA GLY A 12 -4.12 9.88 -1.17
C GLY A 12 -4.10 11.31 -1.72
N VAL A 13 -3.17 11.64 -2.63
CA VAL A 13 -3.04 12.97 -3.26
C VAL A 13 -3.25 12.91 -4.77
N LEU A 14 -2.65 11.93 -5.44
CA LEU A 14 -2.84 11.70 -6.87
C LEU A 14 -3.66 10.45 -7.13
N VAL A 15 -3.49 9.42 -6.28
CA VAL A 15 -4.21 8.15 -6.40
C VAL A 15 -4.78 7.67 -5.06
N ASP A 16 -5.97 7.08 -5.07
CA ASP A 16 -6.53 6.34 -3.94
C ASP A 16 -6.04 4.88 -3.98
N SER A 17 -4.79 4.68 -3.57
CA SER A 17 -4.12 3.37 -3.58
C SER A 17 -4.30 2.57 -2.27
N ALA A 18 -4.79 3.21 -1.19
CA ALA A 18 -4.81 2.62 0.14
C ALA A 18 -5.64 1.32 0.20
N ALA A 19 -6.78 1.30 -0.51
CA ALA A 19 -7.63 0.12 -0.62
C ALA A 19 -6.91 -1.06 -1.30
N PHE A 20 -6.09 -0.79 -2.33
CA PHE A 20 -5.32 -1.82 -3.03
C PHE A 20 -4.18 -2.36 -2.16
N HIS A 21 -3.51 -1.48 -1.42
CA HIS A 21 -2.48 -1.91 -0.46
C HIS A 21 -3.06 -2.79 0.63
N LEU A 22 -4.21 -2.42 1.19
CA LEU A 22 -4.89 -3.20 2.21
C LEU A 22 -5.29 -4.58 1.66
N ARG A 23 -5.92 -4.63 0.49
CA ARG A 23 -6.30 -5.89 -0.17
C ARG A 23 -5.09 -6.79 -0.43
N ALA A 24 -3.98 -6.24 -0.91
CA ALA A 24 -2.76 -7.02 -1.14
C ALA A 24 -2.22 -7.67 0.15
N TYR A 25 -2.25 -6.96 1.28
CA TYR A 25 -1.88 -7.55 2.57
C TYR A 25 -2.85 -8.63 3.02
N GLU A 26 -4.16 -8.39 2.88
CA GLU A 26 -5.18 -9.37 3.26
C GLU A 26 -5.09 -10.66 2.44
N THR A 27 -4.79 -10.57 1.14
CA THR A 27 -4.53 -11.72 0.29
C THR A 27 -3.33 -12.52 0.80
N VAL A 28 -2.16 -11.87 0.96
CA VAL A 28 -0.93 -12.57 1.36
C VAL A 28 -1.05 -13.22 2.73
N PHE A 29 -1.62 -12.52 3.71
CA PHE A 29 -1.82 -13.09 5.03
C PHE A 29 -2.87 -14.21 5.01
N GLY A 30 -3.93 -14.04 4.22
CA GLY A 30 -4.96 -15.08 4.01
C GLY A 30 -4.41 -16.36 3.39
N GLU A 31 -3.52 -16.26 2.40
CA GLU A 31 -2.86 -17.40 1.75
C GLU A 31 -1.96 -18.19 2.70
N GLU A 32 -1.34 -17.51 3.67
CA GLU A 32 -0.54 -18.11 4.73
C GLU A 32 -1.39 -18.63 5.91
N GLY A 33 -2.72 -18.47 5.85
CA GLY A 33 -3.64 -18.84 6.92
C GLY A 33 -3.52 -17.96 8.18
N LEU A 34 -2.97 -16.76 8.03
CA LEU A 34 -2.74 -15.80 9.12
C LEU A 34 -3.81 -14.70 9.09
N PRO A 35 -4.32 -14.26 10.24
CA PRO A 35 -5.17 -13.07 10.29
C PRO A 35 -4.31 -11.81 10.04
N PHE A 36 -4.86 -10.84 9.30
CA PHE A 36 -4.25 -9.51 9.19
C PHE A 36 -4.85 -8.59 10.29
N PRO A 37 -4.09 -8.25 11.35
CA PRO A 37 -4.66 -7.62 12.54
C PRO A 37 -5.05 -6.17 12.31
N ALA A 38 -6.05 -5.69 13.04
CA ALA A 38 -6.59 -4.33 12.90
C ALA A 38 -5.53 -3.22 13.06
N VAL A 39 -4.52 -3.43 13.93
CA VAL A 39 -3.41 -2.48 14.11
C VAL A 39 -2.57 -2.34 12.83
N ALA A 40 -2.33 -3.44 12.11
CA ALA A 40 -1.62 -3.42 10.84
C ALA A 40 -2.50 -2.82 9.74
N ARG A 41 -3.81 -3.08 9.73
CA ARG A 41 -4.76 -2.42 8.83
C ARG A 41 -4.75 -0.90 8.99
N SER A 42 -4.80 -0.40 10.22
CA SER A 42 -4.71 1.04 10.51
C SER A 42 -3.39 1.62 10.00
N ALA A 43 -2.28 0.92 10.20
CA ALA A 43 -0.98 1.37 9.70
C ALA A 43 -0.92 1.47 8.16
N VAL A 44 -1.64 0.62 7.42
CA VAL A 44 -1.76 0.75 5.96
C VAL A 44 -2.52 2.01 5.59
N ILE A 45 -3.66 2.26 6.24
CA ILE A 45 -4.50 3.44 6.00
C ILE A 45 -3.74 4.74 6.33
N ASP A 46 -2.91 4.71 7.38
CA ASP A 46 -2.08 5.84 7.81
C ASP A 46 -0.80 6.04 6.96
N GLY A 47 -0.65 5.30 5.85
CA GLY A 47 0.51 5.41 4.95
C GLY A 47 1.84 5.00 5.58
N LYS A 48 1.83 4.10 6.58
CA LYS A 48 3.08 3.67 7.23
C LYS A 48 3.94 2.80 6.31
N ALA A 49 5.24 2.82 6.57
CA ALA A 49 6.21 2.01 5.83
C ALA A 49 5.86 0.51 5.87
N ARG A 50 6.09 -0.18 4.74
CA ARG A 50 5.82 -1.62 4.59
C ARG A 50 6.43 -2.49 5.69
N SER A 51 7.68 -2.21 6.08
CA SER A 51 8.36 -2.92 7.16
C SER A 51 7.61 -2.80 8.49
N HIS A 52 7.15 -1.60 8.81
CA HIS A 52 6.37 -1.34 10.02
C HIS A 52 5.04 -2.10 10.02
N VAL A 53 4.32 -2.11 8.89
CA VAL A 53 3.08 -2.88 8.75
C VAL A 53 3.32 -4.37 8.97
N ILE A 54 4.40 -4.92 8.38
CA ILE A 54 4.76 -6.34 8.53
C ILE A 54 5.19 -6.66 9.97
N ASP A 55 5.91 -5.75 10.63
CA ASP A 55 6.28 -5.91 12.04
C ASP A 55 5.07 -5.93 12.97
N LEU A 56 4.04 -5.12 12.68
CA LEU A 56 2.78 -5.13 13.41
C LEU A 56 1.96 -6.40 13.13
N ALA A 57 1.97 -6.88 11.88
CA ALA A 57 1.16 -8.02 11.46
C ALA A 57 1.79 -9.37 11.82
N ALA A 58 3.12 -9.45 11.84
CA ALA A 58 3.88 -10.68 12.08
C ALA A 58 5.08 -10.40 13.03
N PRO A 59 4.84 -9.95 14.28
CA PRO A 59 5.91 -9.48 15.18
C PRO A 59 6.94 -10.56 15.51
N PHE A 60 6.51 -11.82 15.61
CA PHE A 60 7.35 -12.97 15.97
C PHE A 60 7.93 -13.70 14.76
N ALA A 61 7.63 -13.26 13.54
CA ALA A 61 8.18 -13.87 12.33
C ALA A 61 9.68 -13.61 12.22
N SER A 62 10.42 -14.59 11.69
CA SER A 62 11.84 -14.41 11.41
C SER A 62 12.05 -13.39 10.29
N PRO A 63 13.24 -12.75 10.19
CA PRO A 63 13.54 -11.82 9.10
C PRO A 63 13.29 -12.42 7.70
N ALA A 64 13.58 -13.71 7.52
CA ALA A 64 13.34 -14.42 6.26
C ALA A 64 11.85 -14.53 5.92
N VAL A 65 10.99 -14.78 6.91
CA VAL A 65 9.53 -14.81 6.71
C VAL A 65 9.02 -13.41 6.38
N LYS A 66 9.48 -12.38 7.11
CA LYS A 66 9.10 -10.98 6.86
C LYS A 66 9.49 -10.52 5.45
N GLY A 67 10.67 -10.95 4.97
CA GLY A 67 11.10 -10.72 3.59
C GLY A 67 10.14 -11.34 2.57
N ARG A 68 9.79 -12.63 2.74
CA ARG A 68 8.83 -13.30 1.84
C ARG A 68 7.45 -12.63 1.83
N LEU A 69 6.94 -12.21 2.99
CA LEU A 69 5.67 -11.49 3.07
C LEU A 69 5.73 -10.13 2.34
N ALA A 70 6.87 -9.44 2.42
CA ALA A 70 7.07 -8.17 1.72
C ALA A 70 7.07 -8.34 0.20
N ASP A 71 7.74 -9.39 -0.28
CA ASP A 71 7.84 -9.71 -1.71
C ASP A 71 6.48 -10.19 -2.25
N ALA A 72 5.81 -11.11 -1.54
CA ALA A 72 4.48 -11.58 -1.90
C ALA A 72 3.46 -10.44 -1.96
N LYS A 73 3.53 -9.47 -1.04
CA LYS A 73 2.65 -8.28 -1.05
C LYS A 73 2.88 -7.41 -2.29
N LEU A 74 4.11 -7.30 -2.76
CA LEU A 74 4.41 -6.56 -3.98
C LEU A 74 3.77 -7.23 -5.19
N SER A 75 3.98 -8.55 -5.35
CA SER A 75 3.34 -9.32 -6.42
C SER A 75 1.81 -9.25 -6.37
N ALA A 76 1.22 -9.33 -5.17
CA ALA A 76 -0.22 -9.22 -4.99
C ALA A 76 -0.75 -7.83 -5.32
N LEU A 77 0.01 -6.76 -5.04
CA LEU A 77 -0.36 -5.40 -5.42
C LEU A 77 -0.30 -5.21 -6.94
N GLU A 78 0.77 -5.69 -7.58
CA GLU A 78 0.91 -5.65 -9.04
C GLU A 78 -0.23 -6.40 -9.73
N ALA A 79 -0.66 -7.54 -9.20
CA ALA A 79 -1.81 -8.27 -9.72
C ALA A 79 -3.14 -7.53 -9.56
N LEU A 80 -3.24 -6.58 -8.62
CA LEU A 80 -4.42 -5.75 -8.41
C LEU A 80 -4.43 -4.47 -9.26
N LEU A 81 -3.26 -4.04 -9.74
CA LEU A 81 -3.07 -2.84 -10.54
C LEU A 81 -2.77 -3.28 -11.98
N ASP A 82 -3.81 -3.42 -12.80
CA ASP A 82 -3.62 -3.57 -14.25
C ASP A 82 -3.67 -2.21 -14.97
N ASP A 83 -3.29 -2.19 -16.25
CA ASP A 83 -3.27 -0.97 -17.09
C ASP A 83 -4.65 -0.32 -17.27
N THR A 84 -5.73 -0.95 -16.79
CA THR A 84 -7.10 -0.43 -16.87
C THR A 84 -7.62 0.11 -15.55
N THR A 85 -6.86 -0.03 -14.47
CA THR A 85 -7.27 0.38 -13.13
C THR A 85 -7.08 1.89 -12.95
N ASP A 86 -8.17 2.65 -13.13
CA ASP A 86 -8.19 4.07 -12.73
C ASP A 86 -8.37 4.19 -11.22
N CYS A 87 -7.33 4.67 -10.56
CA CYS A 87 -7.32 4.97 -9.14
C CYS A 87 -7.05 6.45 -8.87
N SER A 88 -7.18 7.33 -9.88
CA SER A 88 -6.91 8.76 -9.73
C SER A 88 -7.88 9.39 -8.74
N VAL A 89 -7.38 10.25 -7.84
CA VAL A 89 -8.30 11.06 -7.02
C VAL A 89 -8.95 12.15 -7.88
N PRO A 90 -10.19 12.58 -7.56
CA PRO A 90 -10.87 13.63 -8.33
C PRO A 90 -10.02 14.89 -8.49
N GLY A 91 -9.83 15.33 -9.74
CA GLY A 91 -9.07 16.53 -10.09
C GLY A 91 -7.54 16.37 -10.15
N ALA A 92 -7.00 15.18 -9.86
CA ALA A 92 -5.56 14.92 -9.98
C ALA A 92 -5.05 15.09 -11.41
N THR A 93 -5.79 14.56 -12.39
CA THR A 93 -5.47 14.69 -13.82
C THR A 93 -5.54 16.15 -14.27
N ASP A 94 -6.52 16.91 -13.79
CA ASP A 94 -6.73 18.31 -14.17
C ASP A 94 -5.66 19.25 -13.56
N THR A 95 -5.10 18.89 -12.41
CA THR A 95 -4.12 19.70 -11.66
C THR A 95 -2.69 19.59 -12.22
N ILE A 96 -2.38 18.49 -12.92
CA ILE A 96 -1.04 18.22 -13.47
C ILE A 96 -0.84 18.86 -14.87
N HIS A 97 -1.87 19.48 -15.45
CA HIS A 97 -1.84 20.15 -16.75
C HIS A 97 -1.24 21.57 -16.75
#